data_AF-A0A7X2H2Y3-F1
#
_entry.id   AF-A0A7X2H2Y3-F1
#
_cell.length_a   1.000
_cell.length_b   1.000
_cell.length_c   1.000
_cell.angle_alpha   90.00
_cell.angle_beta   90.00
_cell.angle_gamma   90.00
#
_symmetry.space_group_name_H-M   'P 1'
#
loop_
_entity.id
_entity.type
_entity.pdbx_description
1 polymer ?
#
loop_
_entity_poly.entity_id
_entity_poly.type
_entity_poly.pdbx_seq_one_letter_code
_entity_poly.pdbx_strand_id
1 'polypeptide(L)'
;MNISTRFAVAIHILTLIDSNKDGKSTSEWIASSVNTNPVVIRRITSMLHKAGLVDVRPGVAGAKLTRSVSEISLLQIYKAVNAVEEDSLFAVHEHPNPDCPVGKNIAGAIVPVFSLAQKAMESVLQEVTLEQIVNEIPVS
;
A
#
# COMPACT_ATOMS: atom_id res chain seq x y z
N MET A 1 11.27 -0.97 -7.15
CA MET A 1 10.76 -0.15 -6.05
C MET A 1 10.48 -1.08 -4.88
N ASN A 2 11.08 -0.82 -3.72
CA ASN A 2 10.83 -1.60 -2.52
C ASN A 2 9.35 -1.46 -2.10
N ILE A 3 8.81 -2.52 -1.51
CA ILE A 3 7.46 -2.64 -0.96
C ILE A 3 7.06 -1.43 -0.10
N SER A 4 7.95 -1.00 0.80
CA SER A 4 7.70 0.13 1.72
C SER A 4 7.47 1.42 0.96
N THR A 5 8.24 1.65 -0.10
CA THR A 5 8.08 2.80 -0.99
C THR A 5 6.78 2.73 -1.77
N ARG A 6 6.34 1.54 -2.20
CA ARG A 6 5.07 1.38 -2.94
C ARG A 6 3.87 1.75 -2.08
N PHE A 7 3.86 1.30 -0.82
CA PHE A 7 2.79 1.61 0.12
C PHE A 7 2.72 3.11 0.42
N ALA A 8 3.86 3.75 0.71
CA ALA A 8 3.91 5.20 0.92
C ALA A 8 3.43 5.99 -0.30
N VAL A 9 3.83 5.58 -1.51
CA VAL A 9 3.35 6.21 -2.75
C VAL A 9 1.85 6.01 -2.93
N ALA A 10 1.28 4.86 -2.57
CA ALA A 10 -0.16 4.62 -2.66
C ALA A 10 -0.96 5.56 -1.74
N ILE A 11 -0.49 5.77 -0.51
CA ILE A 11 -1.08 6.75 0.41
C ILE A 11 -1.01 8.15 -0.18
N HIS A 12 0.14 8.56 -0.72
CA HIS A 12 0.32 9.86 -1.38
C HIS A 12 -0.67 10.02 -2.55
N ILE A 13 -0.80 9.00 -3.41
CA ILE A 13 -1.75 9.03 -4.54
C ILE A 13 -3.18 9.28 -4.06
N LEU A 14 -3.66 8.53 -3.06
CA LEU A 14 -5.04 8.65 -2.59
C LEU A 14 -5.30 10.00 -1.92
N THR A 15 -4.34 10.47 -1.11
CA THR A 15 -4.37 11.80 -0.48
C THR A 15 -4.48 12.90 -1.53
N LEU A 16 -3.68 12.80 -2.60
CA LEU A 16 -3.64 13.78 -3.66
C LEU A 16 -4.91 13.76 -4.54
N ILE A 17 -5.54 12.59 -4.70
CA ILE A 17 -6.87 12.50 -5.33
C ILE A 17 -7.92 13.17 -4.44
N ASP A 18 -7.86 12.97 -3.11
CA ASP A 18 -8.80 13.62 -2.19
C ASP A 18 -8.65 15.15 -2.17
N SER A 19 -7.43 15.68 -2.27
CA SER A 19 -7.21 17.14 -2.31
C SER A 19 -7.67 17.81 -3.61
N ASN A 20 -7.99 17.03 -4.65
CA ASN A 20 -8.34 17.51 -5.99
C ASN A 20 -9.74 17.01 -6.44
N LYS A 21 -10.74 17.04 -5.55
CA LYS A 21 -12.08 16.47 -5.79
C LYS A 21 -12.77 16.98 -7.06
N ASP A 22 -12.56 18.25 -7.38
CA ASP A 22 -13.17 18.92 -8.54
C ASP A 22 -12.31 18.85 -9.80
N GLY A 23 -11.07 18.37 -9.69
CA GLY A 23 -10.11 18.30 -10.77
C GLY A 23 -10.01 16.94 -11.45
N LYS A 24 -9.06 16.85 -12.39
CA LYS A 24 -8.69 15.61 -13.07
C LYS A 24 -7.35 15.11 -12.55
N SER A 25 -7.37 14.08 -11.71
CA SER A 25 -6.16 13.49 -11.13
C SER A 25 -5.52 12.50 -12.10
N THR A 26 -4.87 13.02 -13.16
CA THR A 26 -4.19 12.22 -14.18
C THR A 26 -2.89 11.61 -13.64
N SER A 27 -2.40 10.56 -14.30
CA SER A 27 -1.11 9.95 -13.94
C SER A 27 0.06 10.91 -14.00
N GLU A 28 0.02 11.86 -14.93
CA GLU A 28 1.03 12.89 -15.17
C GLU A 28 1.07 13.90 -14.02
N TRP A 29 -0.11 14.37 -13.60
CA TRP A 29 -0.25 15.31 -12.50
C TRP A 29 0.12 14.67 -11.15
N ILE A 30 -0.29 13.43 -10.92
CA ILE A 30 0.10 12.69 -9.73
C ILE A 30 1.61 12.42 -9.72
N ALA A 31 2.18 12.05 -10.88
CA ALA A 31 3.61 11.75 -11.00
C ALA A 31 4.50 12.96 -10.71
N SER A 32 4.07 14.18 -11.05
CA SER A 32 4.82 15.39 -10.72
C SER A 32 4.86 15.64 -9.21
N SER A 33 3.76 15.41 -8.48
CA SER A 33 3.73 15.54 -7.01
C SER A 33 4.54 14.45 -6.31
N VAL A 34 4.41 13.20 -6.76
CA VAL A 34 5.15 12.05 -6.21
C VAL A 34 6.63 12.10 -6.60
N ASN A 35 7.02 12.93 -7.56
CA ASN A 35 8.35 13.00 -8.16
C ASN A 35 8.80 11.63 -8.73
N THR A 36 7.95 11.06 -9.59
CA THR A 36 8.21 9.77 -10.25
C THR A 36 7.71 9.76 -11.69
N ASN A 37 7.73 8.61 -12.36
CA ASN A 37 7.25 8.46 -13.72
C ASN A 37 5.73 8.12 -13.75
N PRO A 38 4.93 8.70 -14.68
CA PRO A 38 3.52 8.35 -14.87
C PRO A 38 3.24 6.84 -15.02
N VAL A 39 4.18 6.06 -15.58
CA VAL A 39 4.06 4.60 -15.70
C VAL A 39 3.99 3.93 -14.32
N VAL A 40 4.77 4.40 -13.35
CA VAL A 40 4.75 3.89 -11.97
C VAL A 40 3.41 4.21 -11.32
N ILE A 41 2.92 5.43 -11.51
CA ILE A 41 1.61 5.85 -10.99
C ILE A 41 0.50 4.98 -11.57
N ARG A 42 0.43 4.81 -12.90
CA ARG A 42 -0.60 3.97 -13.55
C ARG A 42 -0.61 2.55 -13.01
N ARG A 43 0.56 1.96 -12.77
CA ARG A 43 0.65 0.63 -12.15
C ARG A 43 0.02 0.61 -10.76
N ILE A 44 0.36 1.55 -9.88
CA ILE A 44 -0.17 1.60 -8.51
C ILE A 44 -1.67 1.93 -8.52
N THR A 45 -2.10 2.93 -9.29
CA THR A 45 -3.52 3.26 -9.47
C THR A 45 -4.31 2.07 -10.00
N SER A 46 -3.75 1.23 -10.88
CA SER A 46 -4.41 0.01 -11.35
C SER A 46 -4.60 -1.01 -10.22
N MET A 47 -3.65 -1.12 -9.29
CA MET A 47 -3.78 -1.98 -8.11
C MET A 47 -4.86 -1.45 -7.16
N LEU A 48 -4.87 -0.13 -6.91
CA LEU A 48 -5.89 0.54 -6.12
C LEU A 48 -7.29 0.41 -6.75
N HIS A 49 -7.39 0.48 -8.08
CA HIS A 49 -8.64 0.28 -8.81
C HIS A 49 -9.16 -1.14 -8.67
N LYS A 50 -8.29 -2.15 -8.80
CA LYS A 50 -8.65 -3.57 -8.56
C LYS A 50 -9.13 -3.80 -7.13
N ALA A 51 -8.60 -3.08 -6.16
CA ALA A 51 -9.04 -3.11 -4.76
C ALA A 51 -10.31 -2.27 -4.49
N GLY A 52 -10.87 -1.62 -5.51
CA GLY A 52 -12.06 -0.78 -5.39
C GLY A 52 -11.84 0.49 -4.56
N LEU A 53 -10.61 0.99 -4.46
CA LEU A 53 -10.28 2.23 -3.73
C LEU A 53 -10.34 3.48 -4.64
N VAL A 54 -10.16 3.29 -5.94
CA VAL A 54 -10.30 4.34 -6.95
C VAL A 54 -11.08 3.85 -8.16
N ASP A 55 -11.83 4.74 -8.81
CA ASP A 55 -12.41 4.53 -10.14
C ASP A 55 -11.51 5.19 -11.19
N VAL A 56 -11.23 4.45 -12.27
CA VAL A 56 -10.49 4.91 -13.44
C VAL A 56 -11.18 4.35 -14.68
N ARG A 57 -11.63 5.22 -15.59
CA ARG A 57 -12.37 4.80 -16.78
C ARG A 57 -11.53 5.00 -18.04
N PRO A 58 -11.46 4.01 -18.95
CA PRO A 58 -10.84 4.20 -20.26
C PRO A 58 -11.45 5.42 -20.99
N GLY A 59 -10.60 6.28 -21.53
CA GLY A 59 -11.03 7.49 -22.24
C GLY A 59 -11.50 8.65 -21.35
N VAL A 60 -11.62 8.46 -20.03
CA VAL A 60 -11.90 9.53 -19.07
C VAL A 60 -10.61 9.89 -18.34
N ALA A 61 -10.26 11.17 -18.38
CA ALA A 61 -9.05 11.65 -17.73
C ALA A 61 -9.23 11.70 -16.21
N GLY A 62 -8.37 10.97 -15.49
CA GLY A 62 -8.18 11.07 -14.05
C GLY A 62 -8.77 9.92 -13.24
N ALA A 63 -8.25 9.76 -12.03
CA ALA A 63 -8.77 8.83 -11.02
C ALA A 63 -9.64 9.56 -9.99
N LYS A 64 -10.63 8.87 -9.42
CA LYS A 64 -11.46 9.36 -8.31
C LYS A 64 -11.52 8.34 -7.19
N LEU A 65 -11.63 8.79 -5.94
CA LEU A 65 -11.93 7.88 -4.83
C LEU A 65 -13.34 7.29 -5.01
N THR A 66 -13.51 6.02 -4.65
CA THR A 66 -14.80 5.33 -4.71
C THR A 66 -15.67 5.56 -3.47
N ARG A 67 -15.07 6.04 -2.37
CA ARG A 67 -15.71 6.26 -1.06
C ARG A 67 -14.94 7.31 -0.25
N SER A 68 -15.47 7.71 0.91
CA SER A 68 -14.85 8.72 1.77
C SER A 68 -13.48 8.26 2.30
N VAL A 69 -12.57 9.20 2.54
CA VAL A 69 -11.26 8.93 3.17
C VAL A 69 -11.37 8.37 4.60
N SER A 70 -12.49 8.62 5.29
CA SER A 70 -12.81 8.03 6.60
C SER A 70 -13.21 6.55 6.52
N GLU A 71 -13.53 6.04 5.33
CA GLU A 71 -13.91 4.64 5.10
C GLU A 71 -12.76 3.79 4.54
N ILE A 72 -11.57 4.41 4.38
CA ILE A 72 -10.38 3.76 3.82
C ILE A 72 -9.34 3.62 4.92
N SER A 73 -9.18 2.42 5.45
CA SER A 73 -8.08 2.09 6.38
C SER A 73 -6.74 2.02 5.65
N LEU A 74 -5.64 2.30 6.36
CA LEU A 74 -4.29 2.11 5.83
C LEU A 74 -4.02 0.63 5.53
N LEU A 75 -4.66 -0.31 6.24
CA LEU A 75 -4.55 -1.74 5.95
C LEU A 75 -5.13 -2.08 4.57
N GLN A 76 -6.26 -1.48 4.18
CA GLN A 76 -6.81 -1.68 2.84
C GLN A 76 -5.85 -1.19 1.76
N ILE A 77 -5.20 -0.03 1.97
CA ILE A 77 -4.20 0.52 1.03
C ILE A 77 -2.98 -0.41 0.97
N TYR A 78 -2.50 -0.87 2.12
CA TYR A 78 -1.36 -1.79 2.26
C TYR A 78 -1.59 -3.10 1.48
N LYS A 79 -2.75 -3.72 1.68
CA LYS A 79 -3.17 -4.94 0.97
C LYS A 79 -3.38 -4.69 -0.51
N ALA A 80 -3.99 -3.56 -0.90
CA ALA A 80 -4.28 -3.23 -2.29
C ALA A 80 -3.03 -3.20 -3.17
N VAL A 81 -1.90 -2.73 -2.64
CA VAL A 81 -0.67 -2.59 -3.45
C VAL A 81 0.29 -3.77 -3.32
N ASN A 82 -0.20 -4.90 -2.80
CA ASN A 82 0.61 -6.09 -2.51
C ASN A 82 1.94 -5.66 -1.88
N ALA A 83 1.85 -4.88 -0.80
CA ALA A 83 3.01 -4.57 0.01
C ALA A 83 3.60 -5.84 0.66
N VAL A 84 3.00 -7.00 0.43
CA VAL A 84 3.59 -8.29 0.80
C VAL A 84 3.33 -9.24 -0.36
N GLU A 85 4.39 -9.79 -0.94
CA GLU A 85 4.25 -11.01 -1.74
C GLU A 85 4.11 -12.18 -0.75
N GLU A 86 3.14 -13.06 -0.98
CA GLU A 86 2.89 -14.25 -0.14
C GLU A 86 2.56 -13.98 1.34
N ASP A 87 1.84 -12.88 1.65
CA ASP A 87 1.31 -12.59 2.98
C ASP A 87 2.36 -12.61 4.14
N SER A 88 3.67 -12.53 3.86
CA SER A 88 4.73 -12.46 4.89
C SER A 88 5.62 -11.20 4.83
N LEU A 89 5.56 -10.35 5.87
CA LEU A 89 6.42 -9.16 6.04
C LEU A 89 7.91 -9.52 6.10
N PHE A 90 8.21 -10.74 6.55
CA PHE A 90 9.55 -11.25 6.74
C PHE A 90 9.76 -12.47 5.85
N ALA A 91 10.75 -12.41 4.97
CA ALA A 91 11.18 -13.57 4.21
C ALA A 91 11.92 -14.57 5.13
N VAL A 92 11.58 -15.84 5.01
CA VAL A 92 12.29 -16.95 5.68
C VAL A 92 13.10 -17.69 4.63
N HIS A 93 14.28 -18.15 5.01
CA HIS A 93 15.14 -18.94 4.13
C HIS A 93 14.51 -20.32 3.88
N GLU A 94 14.26 -20.67 2.63
CA GLU A 94 13.49 -21.87 2.26
C GLU A 94 14.25 -23.18 2.44
N HIS A 95 15.59 -23.14 2.36
CA HIS A 95 16.44 -24.35 2.34
C HIS A 95 17.63 -24.24 3.29
N PRO A 96 17.40 -24.20 4.62
CA PRO A 96 18.50 -24.31 5.58
C PRO A 96 19.15 -25.69 5.53
N ASN A 97 20.40 -25.77 6.00
CA ASN A 97 21.14 -27.03 6.09
C ASN A 97 20.35 -28.07 6.94
N PRO A 98 19.89 -29.19 6.35
CA PRO A 98 19.11 -30.21 7.06
C PRO A 98 19.94 -31.01 8.08
N ASP A 99 21.27 -31.09 7.89
CA ASP A 99 22.18 -31.80 8.80
C ASP A 99 22.53 -30.95 10.04
N CYS A 100 22.26 -29.64 9.99
CA CYS A 100 22.44 -28.75 11.12
C CYS A 100 21.20 -28.75 12.02
N PRO A 101 21.30 -29.06 13.33
CA PRO A 101 20.16 -29.03 14.25
C PRO A 101 19.47 -27.66 14.32
N VAL A 102 20.22 -26.56 14.16
CA VAL A 102 19.63 -25.22 14.09
C VAL A 102 18.96 -25.02 12.73
N GLY A 103 19.65 -25.35 11.65
CA GLY A 103 19.15 -25.17 10.28
C GLY A 103 17.80 -25.83 10.05
N LYS A 104 17.66 -27.11 10.40
CA LYS A 104 16.39 -27.83 10.19
C LYS A 104 15.21 -27.37 11.05
N ASN A 105 15.44 -26.56 12.09
CA ASN A 105 14.41 -26.16 13.06
C ASN A 105 14.12 -24.66 13.12
N ILE A 106 15.04 -23.80 12.64
CA ILE A 106 14.97 -22.35 12.86
C ILE A 106 13.71 -21.72 12.26
N ALA A 107 13.25 -22.19 11.09
CA ALA A 107 12.02 -21.70 10.47
C ALA A 107 10.81 -21.87 11.40
N GLY A 108 10.64 -23.06 12.02
CA GLY A 108 9.57 -23.32 12.97
C GLY A 108 9.63 -22.46 14.24
N ALA A 109 10.83 -22.01 14.63
CA ALA A 109 11.02 -21.14 15.79
C ALA A 109 10.70 -19.67 15.48
N ILE A 110 11.02 -19.17 14.29
CA ILE A 110 10.90 -17.73 13.96
C ILE A 110 9.57 -17.39 13.27
N VAL A 111 9.00 -18.30 12.46
CA VAL A 111 7.75 -18.05 11.72
C VAL A 111 6.62 -17.59 12.64
N PRO A 112 6.34 -18.22 13.80
CA PRO A 112 5.28 -17.76 14.70
C PRO A 112 5.50 -16.33 15.20
N VAL A 113 6.75 -15.96 15.51
CA VAL A 113 7.12 -14.62 15.97
C VAL A 113 6.90 -13.59 14.86
N PHE A 114 7.33 -13.92 13.63
CA PHE A 114 7.13 -13.07 12.46
C PHE A 114 5.65 -12.86 12.15
N SER A 115 4.83 -13.92 12.21
CA SER A 115 3.38 -13.81 12.04
C SER A 115 2.72 -12.93 13.11
N LEU A 116 3.16 -13.02 14.37
CA LEU A 116 2.66 -12.15 15.44
C LEU A 116 3.03 -10.68 15.20
N ALA A 117 4.28 -10.41 14.82
CA ALA A 117 4.73 -9.06 14.52
C ALA A 117 3.96 -8.44 13.33
N GLN A 118 3.74 -9.22 12.27
CA GLN A 118 2.93 -8.76 11.14
C GLN A 118 1.48 -8.48 11.55
N LYS A 119 0.84 -9.38 12.31
CA LYS A 119 -0.53 -9.15 12.81
C LYS A 119 -0.64 -7.89 13.66
N ALA A 120 0.35 -7.63 14.51
CA ALA A 120 0.38 -6.42 15.32
C ALA A 120 0.46 -5.16 14.44
N MET A 121 1.33 -5.15 13.42
CA MET A 121 1.41 -4.06 12.45
C MET A 121 0.10 -3.91 11.67
N GLU A 122 -0.48 -5.00 11.15
CA GLU A 122 -1.76 -4.95 10.42
C GLU A 122 -2.89 -4.41 11.29
N SER A 123 -2.90 -4.75 12.58
CA SER A 123 -3.89 -4.22 13.53
C SER A 123 -3.75 -2.70 13.67
N VAL A 124 -2.53 -2.17 13.77
CA VAL A 124 -2.31 -0.71 13.78
C VAL A 124 -2.82 -0.07 12.48
N LEU A 125 -2.51 -0.66 11.32
CA LEU A 125 -2.95 -0.12 10.02
C LEU A 125 -4.47 -0.23 9.81
N GLN A 126 -5.14 -1.15 10.49
CA GLN A 126 -6.60 -1.32 10.43
C GLN A 126 -7.33 -0.20 11.16
N GLU A 127 -6.78 0.28 12.26
CA GLU A 127 -7.37 1.34 13.11
C GLU A 127 -7.13 2.75 12.55
N VAL A 128 -6.15 2.92 11.66
CA VAL A 128 -5.83 4.23 11.06
C VAL A 128 -6.50 4.36 9.69
N THR A 129 -7.24 5.44 9.49
CA THR A 129 -7.89 5.79 8.23
C THR A 129 -7.07 6.79 7.42
N LEU A 130 -7.34 6.88 6.11
CA LEU A 130 -6.75 7.87 5.22
C LEU A 130 -7.13 9.30 5.64
N GLU A 131 -8.32 9.50 6.23
CA GLU A 131 -8.74 10.80 6.77
C GLU A 131 -7.74 11.35 7.80
N GLN A 132 -7.24 10.50 8.69
CA GLN A 132 -6.24 10.92 9.68
C GLN A 132 -4.96 11.40 9.00
N ILE A 133 -4.53 10.77 7.91
CA ILE A 133 -3.36 11.22 7.15
C ILE A 133 -3.64 12.55 6.43
N VAL A 134 -4.82 12.69 5.83
CA VAL A 134 -5.22 13.93 5.14
C VAL A 134 -5.25 15.11 6.12
N ASN A 135 -5.74 14.91 7.33
CA ASN A 135 -5.84 15.96 8.35
C ASN A 135 -4.47 16.43 8.90
N GLU A 136 -3.42 15.62 8.77
CA GLU A 136 -2.04 16.00 9.16
C GLU A 136 -1.33 16.82 8.09
N ILE A 137 -1.91 16.98 6.89
CA ILE A 137 -1.33 17.74 5.79
C ILE A 137 -1.90 19.16 5.83
N PRO A 138 -1.08 20.18 6.10
CA PRO A 138 -1.58 21.54 6.14
C PRO A 138 -2.08 21.96 4.76
N VAL A 139 -3.35 22.35 4.71
CA VAL A 139 -3.94 22.98 3.53
C VAL A 139 -3.51 24.43 3.53
N SER A 140 -2.63 24.81 2.59
CA SER A 140 -2.25 26.20 2.33
C SER A 140 -3.30 26.90 1.48
#